data_AF-A0A938DH60-F1
#
_entry.id   AF-A0A938DH60-F1
#
_cell.length_a   1.000
_cell.length_b   1.000
_cell.length_c   1.000
_cell.angle_alpha   90.00
_cell.angle_beta   90.00
_cell.angle_gamma   90.00
#
_symmetry.space_group_name_H-M   'P 1'
#
loop_
_entity.id
_entity.type
_entity.pdbx_description
1 polymer ?
#
loop_
_entity_poly.entity_id
_entity_poly.type
_entity_poly.pdbx_seq_one_letter_code
_entity_poly.pdbx_strand_id
1 'polypeptide(L)'
;MTLSCLRKARRATLCAFFAWLGFALCAQAAPSGARAPDERDLTPLELLGKRVFEDTNLSRPAGVSCASCHEAAKAFQGNNGSTIPAVARGSLPTSLGKRNTPSIMYASFAPPFGFIDDKDEETGEIEKIPAGGQFL
;
A
#
# COMPACT_ATOMS: atom_id res chain seq x y z
N MET A 1 -37.84 28.60 57.65
CA MET A 1 -36.40 28.30 57.50
C MET A 1 -36.21 26.79 57.53
N THR A 2 -35.69 26.05 56.56
CA THR A 2 -35.31 26.25 55.14
C THR A 2 -35.04 24.83 54.65
N LEU A 3 -35.58 24.44 53.49
CA LEU A 3 -35.49 23.11 52.84
C LEU A 3 -34.04 22.72 52.37
N SER A 4 -33.01 23.28 52.99
CA SER A 4 -31.62 23.21 52.56
C SER A 4 -30.86 21.96 53.05
N CYS A 5 -31.38 21.20 54.02
CA CYS A 5 -30.67 20.06 54.60
C CYS A 5 -30.77 18.76 53.78
N LEU A 6 -31.84 18.55 53.00
CA LEU A 6 -32.06 17.29 52.27
C LEU A 6 -31.29 17.16 50.93
N ARG A 7 -30.71 18.25 50.41
CA ARG A 7 -30.00 18.24 49.11
C ARG A 7 -28.57 17.71 49.19
N LYS A 8 -27.94 17.69 50.38
CA LYS A 8 -26.53 17.28 50.53
C LYS A 8 -26.33 15.75 50.53
N ALA A 9 -27.32 14.97 50.97
CA ALA A 9 -27.19 13.52 51.09
C ALA A 9 -27.38 12.74 49.76
N ARG A 10 -27.96 13.37 48.72
CA ARG A 10 -28.20 12.70 47.42
C ARG A 10 -27.04 12.82 46.42
N ARG A 11 -26.02 13.63 46.72
CA ARG A 11 -24.86 13.82 45.83
C ARG A 11 -23.70 12.84 46.10
N ALA A 12 -23.65 12.22 47.28
CA ALA A 12 -22.56 11.33 47.65
C ALA A 12 -22.74 9.88 47.15
N THR A 13 -23.96 9.46 46.82
CA THR A 13 -24.24 8.10 46.35
C THR A 13 -24.21 7.92 44.83
N LEU A 14 -24.13 9.00 44.05
CA LEU A 14 -23.96 8.90 42.59
C LEU A 14 -22.50 8.74 42.14
N CYS A 15 -21.52 8.90 43.02
CA CYS A 15 -20.11 8.67 42.69
C CYS A 15 -19.65 7.21 42.88
N ALA A 16 -20.44 6.35 43.53
CA ALA A 16 -20.02 4.99 43.89
C ALA A 16 -20.52 3.88 42.94
N PHE A 17 -21.48 4.16 42.03
CA PHE A 17 -21.98 3.17 41.06
C PHE A 17 -21.37 3.31 39.65
N PHE A 18 -20.71 4.43 39.35
CA PHE A 18 -20.01 4.64 38.06
C PHE A 18 -18.52 4.25 38.11
N ALA A 19 -18.07 3.58 39.18
CA ALA A 19 -16.69 3.14 39.34
C ALA A 19 -16.48 1.63 39.08
N TRP A 20 -17.54 0.89 38.75
CA TRP A 20 -17.49 -0.58 38.59
C TRP A 20 -18.10 -1.11 37.29
N LEU A 21 -18.28 -0.25 36.29
CA LEU A 21 -18.57 -0.66 34.90
C LEU A 21 -17.53 -0.14 33.88
N GLY A 22 -16.56 0.66 34.33
CA GLY A 22 -15.53 1.23 33.45
C GLY A 22 -14.25 0.38 33.30
N PHE A 23 -14.13 -0.73 34.04
CA PHE A 23 -12.87 -1.50 34.10
C PHE A 23 -12.91 -2.84 33.35
N ALA A 24 -13.96 -3.11 32.59
CA ALA A 24 -14.11 -4.33 31.79
C ALA A 24 -14.16 -4.06 30.29
N LEU A 25 -13.67 -2.91 29.82
CA LEU A 25 -13.28 -2.79 28.42
C LEU A 25 -11.90 -3.44 28.30
N CYS A 26 -11.91 -4.78 28.30
CA CYS A 26 -10.78 -5.61 27.93
C CYS A 26 -10.14 -4.98 26.69
N ALA A 27 -8.90 -4.51 26.85
CA ALA A 27 -7.97 -4.31 25.76
C ALA A 27 -7.87 -5.64 25.01
N GLN A 28 -8.70 -5.82 23.99
CA GLN A 28 -8.47 -6.82 22.98
C GLN A 28 -7.22 -6.36 22.25
N ALA A 29 -6.08 -6.85 22.69
CA ALA A 29 -4.89 -6.87 21.87
C ALA A 29 -5.31 -7.56 20.57
N ALA A 30 -5.40 -6.79 19.49
CA ALA A 30 -5.64 -7.35 18.17
C ALA A 30 -4.59 -8.44 17.94
N PRO A 31 -4.97 -9.63 17.47
CA PRO A 31 -4.02 -10.70 17.25
C PRO A 31 -2.94 -10.19 16.30
N SER A 32 -1.75 -9.96 16.88
CA SER A 32 -0.57 -9.50 16.18
C SER A 32 -0.06 -10.68 15.34
N GLY A 33 -0.72 -10.93 14.21
CA GLY A 33 -0.52 -12.14 13.42
C GLY A 33 -1.66 -12.53 12.49
N ALA A 34 -2.84 -11.91 12.62
CA ALA A 34 -3.91 -12.15 11.65
C ALA A 34 -3.55 -11.52 10.28
N ARG A 35 -3.39 -12.38 9.27
CA ARG A 35 -3.17 -11.99 7.87
C ARG A 35 -4.48 -11.47 7.25
N ALA A 36 -4.36 -10.45 6.39
CA ALA A 36 -5.49 -10.01 5.56
C ALA A 36 -5.99 -11.17 4.66
N PRO A 37 -7.26 -11.15 4.19
CA PRO A 37 -7.80 -12.24 3.37
C PRO A 37 -6.93 -12.59 2.15
N ASP A 38 -6.37 -11.56 1.50
CA ASP A 38 -5.49 -11.63 0.34
C ASP A 38 -4.00 -11.82 0.70
N GLU A 39 -3.69 -12.13 1.96
CA GLU A 39 -2.36 -12.53 2.44
C GLU A 39 -2.32 -14.00 2.91
N ARG A 40 -3.48 -14.65 3.09
CA ARG A 40 -3.57 -15.97 3.76
C ARG A 40 -2.76 -17.04 3.06
N ASP A 41 -2.79 -17.05 1.73
CA ASP A 41 -2.18 -18.09 0.90
C ASP A 41 -0.76 -17.71 0.42
N LEU A 42 -0.23 -16.56 0.85
CA LEU A 42 1.12 -16.13 0.49
C LEU A 42 2.17 -16.91 1.29
N THR A 43 3.22 -17.36 0.58
CA THR A 43 4.46 -17.81 1.21
C THR A 43 5.08 -16.68 2.04
N PRO A 44 5.99 -16.97 2.99
CA PRO A 44 6.64 -15.92 3.78
C PRO A 44 7.34 -14.86 2.93
N LEU A 45 7.94 -15.24 1.80
CA LEU A 45 8.63 -14.31 0.90
C LEU A 45 7.63 -13.43 0.13
N GLU A 46 6.55 -14.00 -0.39
CA GLU A 46 5.50 -13.24 -1.08
C GLU A 46 4.78 -12.27 -0.13
N LEU A 47 4.53 -12.71 1.12
CA LEU A 47 3.95 -11.86 2.15
C LEU A 47 4.87 -10.67 2.47
N LEU A 48 6.17 -10.91 2.62
CA LEU A 48 7.15 -9.83 2.82
C LEU A 48 7.16 -8.87 1.62
N GLY A 49 7.20 -9.41 0.40
CA GLY A 49 7.20 -8.63 -0.83
C GLY A 49 5.96 -7.75 -0.96
N LYS A 50 4.77 -8.30 -0.68
CA LYS A 50 3.52 -7.53 -0.68
C LYS A 50 3.54 -6.40 0.35
N ARG A 51 4.00 -6.68 1.57
CA ARG A 51 4.07 -5.66 2.63
C ARG A 51 5.04 -4.54 2.26
N VAL A 52 6.19 -4.88 1.68
CA VAL A 52 7.13 -3.88 1.11
C VAL A 52 6.48 -3.07 -0.01
N PHE A 53 5.73 -3.73 -0.90
CA PHE A 53 5.04 -3.08 -2.02
C PHE A 53 3.99 -2.05 -1.56
N GLU A 54 3.33 -2.31 -0.44
CA GLU A 54 2.28 -1.47 0.12
C GLU A 54 2.79 -0.48 1.20
N ASP A 55 4.05 -0.58 1.64
CA ASP A 55 4.62 0.24 2.72
C ASP A 55 4.86 1.69 2.27
N THR A 56 4.11 2.62 2.87
CA THR A 56 4.21 4.06 2.58
C THR A 56 5.35 4.77 3.31
N ASN A 57 6.09 4.07 4.18
CA ASN A 57 7.28 4.61 4.85
C ASN A 57 8.54 4.56 3.97
N LEU A 58 8.47 3.90 2.80
CA LEU A 58 9.60 3.76 1.87
C LEU A 58 9.82 4.96 0.96
N SER A 59 9.01 6.03 1.08
CA SER A 59 9.22 7.28 0.36
C SER A 59 9.74 8.42 1.24
N ARG A 60 10.26 9.47 0.61
CA ARG A 60 10.58 10.74 1.29
C ARG A 60 9.91 11.92 0.59
N PRO A 61 9.05 12.71 1.26
CA PRO A 61 8.44 12.39 2.56
C PRO A 61 7.64 11.07 2.51
N ALA A 62 7.39 10.47 3.68
CA ALA A 62 6.57 9.26 3.78
C ALA A 62 5.14 9.54 3.26
N GLY A 63 4.52 8.54 2.63
CA GLY A 63 3.15 8.63 2.09
C GLY A 63 2.95 8.03 0.70
N VAL A 64 4.01 7.58 0.03
CA VAL A 64 3.94 6.91 -1.28
C VAL A 64 4.59 5.54 -1.18
N SER A 65 3.88 4.51 -1.64
CA SER A 65 4.39 3.14 -1.78
C SER A 65 4.44 2.74 -3.25
N CYS A 66 4.88 1.51 -3.55
CA CYS A 66 4.80 0.98 -4.91
C CYS A 66 3.34 0.95 -5.40
N ALA A 67 2.42 0.56 -4.51
CA ALA A 67 0.98 0.48 -4.77
C ALA A 67 0.32 1.84 -5.10
N SER A 68 0.93 2.96 -4.72
CA SER A 68 0.44 4.30 -5.07
C SER A 68 0.44 4.56 -6.58
N CYS A 69 1.44 4.03 -7.29
CA CYS A 69 1.54 4.13 -8.75
C CYS A 69 1.10 2.84 -9.46
N HIS A 70 1.16 1.69 -8.79
CA HIS A 70 0.78 0.38 -9.32
C HIS A 70 -0.48 -0.15 -8.62
N GLU A 71 -1.63 0.44 -8.90
CA GLU A 71 -2.88 0.18 -8.20
C GLU A 71 -3.46 -1.19 -8.57
N ALA A 72 -3.60 -2.11 -7.61
CA ALA A 72 -4.11 -3.47 -7.86
C ALA A 72 -5.47 -3.50 -8.58
N ALA A 73 -6.39 -2.59 -8.19
CA ALA A 73 -7.72 -2.46 -8.79
C ALA A 73 -7.71 -2.00 -10.27
N LYS A 74 -6.57 -1.51 -10.77
CA LYS A 74 -6.36 -1.06 -12.15
C LYS A 74 -5.33 -1.91 -12.87
N ALA A 75 -5.25 -3.21 -12.54
CA ALA A 75 -4.24 -4.10 -13.12
C ALA A 75 -2.80 -3.62 -12.83
N PHE A 76 -2.56 -3.14 -11.62
CA PHE A 76 -1.26 -2.64 -11.16
C PHE A 76 -0.65 -1.53 -12.04
N GLN A 77 -1.51 -0.65 -12.56
CA GLN A 77 -1.13 0.61 -13.20
C GLN A 77 -1.82 1.78 -12.50
N GLY A 78 -1.34 3.00 -12.70
CA GLY A 78 -1.86 4.15 -11.98
C GLY A 78 -1.01 5.39 -12.16
N ASN A 79 -1.45 6.49 -11.56
CA ASN A 79 -0.73 7.78 -11.64
C ASN A 79 -0.58 8.47 -10.28
N ASN A 80 -0.84 7.76 -9.17
CA ASN A 80 -0.82 8.32 -7.82
C ASN A 80 -1.62 9.64 -7.71
N GLY A 81 -2.76 9.71 -8.40
CA GLY A 81 -3.66 10.86 -8.42
C GLY A 81 -3.12 12.10 -9.15
N SER A 82 -2.08 11.99 -9.98
CA SER A 82 -1.47 13.09 -10.74
C SER A 82 -2.50 13.97 -11.45
N THR A 83 -2.23 15.28 -11.49
CA THR A 83 -3.03 16.25 -12.27
C THR A 83 -2.68 16.24 -13.76
N ILE A 84 -1.51 15.70 -14.12
CA ILE A 84 -1.11 15.51 -15.51
C ILE A 84 -1.48 14.07 -15.92
N PRO A 85 -2.36 13.86 -16.91
CA PRO A 85 -2.71 12.54 -17.39
C PRO A 85 -1.46 11.74 -17.83
N ALA A 86 -1.50 10.42 -17.63
CA ALA A 86 -0.46 9.48 -18.04
C ALA A 86 0.93 9.62 -17.38
N VAL A 87 1.15 10.46 -16.37
CA VAL A 87 2.40 10.43 -15.57
C VAL A 87 2.06 10.37 -14.09
N ALA A 88 2.81 9.58 -13.33
CA ALA A 88 2.56 9.44 -11.90
C ALA A 88 3.11 10.62 -11.09
N ARG A 89 2.41 11.00 -10.02
CA ARG A 89 2.95 11.93 -9.02
C ARG A 89 3.91 11.18 -8.08
N GLY A 90 5.07 11.79 -7.82
CA GLY A 90 6.00 11.32 -6.81
C GLY A 90 5.55 11.65 -5.38
N SER A 91 6.48 11.54 -4.42
CA SER A 91 6.23 11.81 -3.00
C SER A 91 6.04 13.30 -2.66
N LEU A 92 6.56 14.19 -3.51
CA LEU A 92 6.33 15.63 -3.40
C LEU A 92 5.19 16.04 -4.35
N PRO A 93 4.34 17.02 -3.96
CA PRO A 93 3.26 17.50 -4.82
C PRO A 93 3.72 17.98 -6.21
N THR A 94 4.95 18.47 -6.32
CA THR A 94 5.57 18.99 -7.55
C THR A 94 6.40 17.96 -8.31
N SER A 95 6.57 16.75 -7.77
CA SER A 95 7.34 15.69 -8.41
C SER A 95 6.43 14.88 -9.34
N LEU A 96 6.83 14.76 -10.60
CA LEU A 96 6.15 13.95 -11.61
C LEU A 96 7.14 12.98 -12.25
N GLY A 97 6.64 11.80 -12.60
CA GLY A 97 7.34 10.85 -13.45
C GLY A 97 7.58 11.43 -14.84
N LYS A 98 8.60 10.91 -15.53
CA LYS A 98 8.93 11.29 -16.92
C LYS A 98 8.19 10.44 -17.96
N ARG A 99 7.57 9.34 -17.54
CA ARG A 99 6.88 8.37 -18.38
C ARG A 99 5.62 7.87 -17.67
N ASN A 100 4.75 7.23 -18.44
CA ASN A 100 3.62 6.52 -17.89
C ASN A 100 4.07 5.32 -17.06
N THR A 101 3.30 5.03 -16.01
CA THR A 101 3.53 3.86 -15.16
C THR A 101 2.89 2.65 -15.87
N PRO A 102 3.69 1.68 -16.34
CA PRO A 102 3.12 0.49 -16.98
C PRO A 102 2.41 -0.39 -15.94
N SER A 103 1.53 -1.27 -16.42
CA SER A 103 1.11 -2.41 -15.61
C SER A 103 2.33 -3.28 -15.30
N ILE A 104 2.43 -3.76 -14.07
CA ILE A 104 3.42 -4.78 -13.68
C ILE A 104 2.85 -6.20 -13.69
N MET A 105 1.59 -6.37 -14.12
CA MET A 105 1.11 -7.72 -14.44
C MET A 105 2.00 -8.28 -15.56
N TYR A 106 2.40 -9.55 -15.42
CA TYR A 106 3.28 -10.24 -16.37
C TYR A 106 4.72 -9.68 -16.49
N ALA A 107 5.14 -8.68 -15.69
CA ALA A 107 6.49 -8.12 -15.76
C ALA A 107 7.61 -9.14 -15.47
N SER A 108 7.30 -10.20 -14.71
CA SER A 108 8.23 -11.31 -14.43
C SER A 108 8.57 -12.16 -15.65
N PHE A 109 7.81 -12.05 -16.76
CA PHE A 109 8.10 -12.76 -18.00
C PHE A 109 9.05 -11.99 -18.92
N ALA A 110 9.32 -10.70 -18.62
CA ALA A 110 10.29 -9.93 -19.38
C ALA A 110 11.71 -10.50 -19.14
N PRO A 111 12.44 -10.87 -20.21
CA PRO A 111 13.78 -11.40 -20.05
C PRO A 111 14.74 -10.31 -19.56
N PRO A 112 15.87 -10.69 -18.95
CA PRO A 112 16.98 -9.77 -18.74
C PRO A 112 17.37 -9.09 -20.05
N PHE A 113 17.83 -7.84 -19.96
CA PHE A 113 18.31 -7.11 -21.14
C PHE A 113 19.50 -7.84 -21.77
N GLY A 114 19.46 -8.02 -23.08
CA GLY A 114 20.52 -8.65 -23.86
C GLY A 114 20.34 -8.39 -25.36
N PHE A 115 21.20 -9.00 -26.17
CA PHE A 115 21.08 -8.98 -27.62
C PHE A 115 20.63 -10.37 -28.09
N ILE A 116 19.65 -10.41 -28.98
CA ILE A 116 19.18 -11.62 -29.65
C ILE A 116 19.53 -11.53 -31.13
N ASP A 117 19.75 -12.68 -31.75
CA ASP A 117 19.93 -12.79 -33.19
C ASP A 117 18.54 -12.70 -33.84
N ASP A 118 18.33 -11.67 -34.64
CA ASP A 118 17.19 -11.50 -35.52
C ASP A 118 17.61 -11.91 -36.93
N LYS A 119 16.85 -12.80 -37.55
CA LYS A 119 17.18 -13.36 -38.86
C LYS A 119 16.16 -12.87 -39.87
N ASP A 120 16.62 -12.12 -40.86
CA ASP A 120 15.81 -11.73 -41.99
C ASP A 120 15.42 -12.98 -42.81
N GLU A 121 14.12 -13.21 -42.97
CA GLU A 121 13.61 -14.44 -43.59
C GLU A 121 13.86 -14.49 -45.11
N GLU A 122 14.03 -13.35 -45.77
CA GLU A 122 14.20 -13.25 -47.24
C GLU A 122 15.67 -13.36 -47.66
N THR A 123 16.54 -12.64 -46.96
CA THR A 123 17.98 -12.55 -47.24
C THR A 123 18.80 -13.57 -46.44
N GLY A 124 18.29 -14.03 -45.30
CA GLY A 124 19.00 -14.91 -44.37
C GLY A 124 20.07 -14.22 -43.53
N GLU A 125 20.19 -12.89 -43.62
CA GLU A 125 21.13 -12.10 -42.81
C GLU A 125 20.73 -12.13 -41.33
N ILE A 126 21.73 -12.10 -40.44
CA ILE A 126 21.54 -12.12 -38.99
C ILE A 126 22.02 -10.79 -38.42
N GLU A 127 21.12 -10.06 -37.77
CA GLU A 127 21.40 -8.84 -37.02
C GLU A 127 21.22 -9.08 -35.52
N LYS A 128 22.10 -8.49 -34.70
CA LYS A 128 21.93 -8.52 -33.25
C LYS A 128 21.08 -7.34 -32.79
N ILE A 129 19.86 -7.62 -32.33
CA ILE A 129 18.95 -6.59 -31.83
C ILE A 129 18.84 -6.63 -30.30
N PRO A 130 18.71 -5.47 -29.62
CA PRO A 130 18.50 -5.43 -28.18
C PRO A 130 17.09 -5.93 -27.82
N ALA A 131 16.99 -6.79 -26.81
CA ALA A 131 15.72 -7.33 -26.31
C ALA A 131 15.73 -7.44 -24.77
N GLY A 132 14.54 -7.40 -24.18
CA GLY A 132 14.35 -7.51 -22.73
C GLY A 132 14.61 -6.21 -21.95
N GLY A 133 14.78 -6.36 -20.64
CA GLY A 133 14.84 -5.25 -19.70
C GLY A 133 13.46 -4.87 -19.14
N GLN A 134 13.47 -4.16 -18.01
CA GLN A 134 12.24 -3.84 -17.25
C GLN A 134 11.66 -2.46 -17.56
N PHE A 135 12.41 -1.58 -18.21
CA PHE A 135 12.01 -0.20 -18.46
C PHE A 135 12.12 0.17 -19.94
N LEU A 136 11.28 1.14 -20.34
CA LEU A 136 11.30 1.83 -21.63
C LEU A 136 12.35 2.96 -21.67
#